data_AF-A0ABD3MVI9-F1
#
_entry.id   AF-A0ABD3MVI9-F1
#
_cell.length_a   1.000
_cell.length_b   1.000
_cell.length_c   1.000
_cell.angle_alpha   90.00
_cell.angle_beta   90.00
_cell.angle_gamma   90.00
#
_symmetry.space_group_name_H-M   'P 1'
#
loop_
_entity.id
_entity.type
_entity.pdbx_description
1 polymer ?
#
loop_
_entity_poly.entity_id
_entity_poly.type
_entity_poly.pdbx_seq_one_letter_code
_entity_poly.pdbx_strand_id
1 'polypeptide(L)' 'MSEKEGFNELLIQPLRQFAKDSIHLVKKCTKPDRKEFTQIARATGIGFLIMGFIGFFVKLVHIPINNILVGN' A
#
# COMPACT_ATOMS: atom_id res chain seq x y z
N MET A 1 -27.50 -13.76 -28.87
CA MET A 1 -27.19 -12.38 -28.45
C MET A 1 -28.17 -11.91 -27.37
N SER A 2 -28.39 -12.72 -26.31
CA SER A 2 -29.34 -12.45 -25.21
C SER A 2 -28.65 -12.59 -23.84
N GLU A 3 -27.64 -13.46 -23.74
CA GLU A 3 -26.88 -13.71 -22.50
C GLU A 3 -26.01 -12.53 -22.02
N LYS A 4 -25.62 -11.60 -22.91
CA LYS A 4 -24.78 -10.43 -22.53
C LYS A 4 -25.55 -9.29 -21.88
N GLU A 5 -26.87 -9.17 -22.11
CA GLU A 5 -27.68 -8.08 -21.54
C GLU A 5 -28.13 -8.43 -20.12
N GLY A 6 -28.52 -9.69 -19.89
CA GLY A 6 -28.81 -10.20 -18.55
C GLY A 6 -27.59 -10.16 -17.62
N PHE A 7 -26.39 -10.47 -18.11
CA PHE A 7 -25.14 -10.36 -17.36
C PHE A 7 -24.77 -8.91 -17.02
N ASN A 8 -24.99 -7.97 -17.95
CA ASN A 8 -24.75 -6.54 -17.70
C ASN A 8 -25.72 -6.00 -16.64
N GLU A 9 -27.02 -6.28 -16.70
CA GLU A 9 -27.93 -5.83 -15.63
C GLU A 9 -27.67 -6.53 -14.29
N LEU A 10 -27.43 -7.85 -14.28
CA LEU A 10 -27.14 -8.60 -13.05
C LEU A 10 -25.84 -8.17 -12.37
N LEU A 11 -24.82 -7.72 -13.10
CA LEU A 11 -23.55 -7.29 -12.51
C LEU A 11 -23.40 -5.78 -12.35
N ILE A 12 -23.89 -4.97 -13.30
CA ILE A 12 -23.72 -3.52 -13.24
C ILE A 12 -24.60 -2.91 -12.15
N GLN A 13 -25.81 -3.40 -11.95
CA GLN A 13 -26.69 -2.89 -10.90
C GLN A 13 -26.09 -3.06 -9.49
N PRO A 14 -25.63 -4.27 -9.07
CA PRO A 14 -25.00 -4.42 -7.76
C PRO A 14 -23.67 -3.69 -7.66
N LEU A 15 -22.87 -3.62 -8.72
CA LEU A 15 -21.62 -2.84 -8.71
C LEU A 15 -21.87 -1.34 -8.54
N ARG A 16 -22.91 -0.80 -9.18
CA ARG A 16 -23.28 0.61 -9.08
C ARG A 16 -23.81 0.94 -7.69
N GLN A 17 -24.59 0.03 -7.10
CA GLN A 17 -25.06 0.13 -5.72
C GLN A 17 -23.88 0.06 -4.73
N PHE A 18 -22.98 -0.91 -4.91
CA PHE A 18 -21.77 -1.06 -4.09
C PHE A 18 -20.86 0.16 -4.15
N ALA A 19 -20.68 0.75 -5.33
CA ALA A 19 -19.90 1.99 -5.49
C ALA A 19 -20.55 3.15 -4.73
N LYS A 20 -21.88 3.29 -4.81
CA LYS A 20 -22.64 4.30 -4.08
C LYS A 20 -22.52 4.12 -2.57
N ASP A 21 -22.62 2.89 -2.08
CA ASP A 21 -22.50 2.55 -0.66
C ASP A 21 -21.06 2.74 -0.15
N SER A 22 -20.05 2.40 -0.96
CA SER A 22 -18.64 2.63 -0.66
C SER A 22 -18.32 4.12 -0.49
N ILE A 23 -18.88 4.97 -1.36
CA ILE A 23 -18.73 6.43 -1.24
C ILE A 23 -19.41 6.94 0.02
N HIS A 24 -20.58 6.39 0.38
CA HIS A 24 -21.29 6.77 1.60
C HIS A 24 -20.48 6.40 2.84
N LEU A 25 -19.88 5.21 2.86
CA LEU A 25 -19.04 4.73 3.94
C LEU A 25 -17.82 5.64 4.16
N VAL A 26 -17.07 5.94 3.09
CA VAL A 26 -15.88 6.83 3.18
C VAL A 26 -16.24 8.22 3.68
N LYS A 27 -17.44 8.73 3.35
CA LYS A 27 -17.93 10.01 3.88
C LYS A 27 -18.34 9.94 5.36
N LYS A 28 -18.79 8.77 5.84
CA LYS A 28 -19.17 8.51 7.23
C LYS A 28 -17.95 8.30 8.14
N CYS A 29 -16.84 7.81 7.59
CA CYS A 29 -15.60 7.61 8.33
C CYS A 29 -15.03 8.94 8.85
N THR A 30 -14.55 8.93 10.09
CA THR A 30 -13.79 10.04 10.67
C THR A 30 -12.46 10.16 9.92
N LYS A 31 -12.27 11.29 9.22
CA LYS A 31 -10.99 11.56 8.55
C LYS A 31 -9.97 11.97 9.60
N PRO A 32 -8.73 11.46 9.52
CA PRO A 32 -7.69 11.81 10.47
C PRO A 32 -7.42 13.30 10.44
N ASP A 33 -7.23 13.90 11.60
CA ASP A 33 -6.85 15.32 11.71
C ASP A 33 -5.38 15.51 11.27
N ARG A 34 -5.00 16.74 10.95
CA ARG A 34 -3.61 17.09 10.55
C ARG A 34 -2.59 16.67 11.59
N LYS A 35 -2.94 16.75 12.88
CA LYS A 35 -2.04 16.34 13.98
C LYS A 35 -1.82 14.82 14.00
N GLU A 36 -2.88 14.04 13.86
CA GLU A 36 -2.83 12.58 13.82
C GLU A 36 -2.05 12.09 12.60
N PHE A 37 -2.31 12.69 11.44
CA PHE A 37 -1.59 12.37 10.21
C PHE A 37 -0.08 12.65 10.35
N THR A 38 0.28 13.78 10.95
CA THR A 38 1.70 14.15 11.16
C THR A 38 2.39 13.18 12.13
N GLN A 39 1.69 12.76 13.19
CA GLN A 39 2.23 11.79 14.15
C GLN A 39 2.49 10.43 13.49
N ILE A 40 1.52 9.92 12.72
CA ILE A 40 1.65 8.66 11.98
C ILE A 40 2.77 8.78 10.94
N ALA A 41 2.77 9.84 10.13
CA ALA A 41 3.79 10.07 9.11
C ALA A 41 5.21 10.13 9.71
N ARG A 42 5.37 10.76 10.89
CA ARG A 42 6.65 10.80 11.59
C ARG A 42 7.08 9.41 12.08
N ALA A 43 6.16 8.66 12.69
CA ALA A 43 6.46 7.30 13.17
C ALA A 43 6.84 6.37 12.01
N THR A 44 6.06 6.38 10.93
CA THR A 44 6.35 5.61 9.71
C THR A 44 7.64 6.05 9.04
N GLY A 45 7.91 7.35 8.97
CA GLY A 45 9.15 7.89 8.38
C GLY A 45 10.40 7.43 9.13
N ILE A 46 10.38 7.45 10.47
CA ILE A 46 11.49 6.93 11.29
C ILE A 46 11.67 5.43 11.05
N GLY A 47 10.58 4.66 11.01
CA GLY A 47 10.64 3.23 10.73
C GLY A 47 11.23 2.91 9.35
N PHE A 48 10.82 3.66 8.33
CA PHE A 48 11.36 3.52 6.97
C PHE A 48 12.86 3.82 6.92
N LEU A 49 13.31 4.88 7.59
CA LEU A 49 14.72 5.22 7.67
C LEU A 49 15.52 4.09 8.32
N ILE A 50 15.08 3.57 9.47
CA ILE A 50 15.78 2.49 10.18
C ILE A 50 15.90 1.24 9.28
N MET A 51 14.80 0.81 8.66
CA MET A 51 14.81 -0.37 7.79
C MET A 51 15.69 -0.16 6.54
N GLY A 52 15.66 1.05 5.97
CA GLY A 52 16.51 1.43 4.85
C GLY A 52 18.00 1.44 5.21
N PHE A 53 18.36 2.02 6.36
CA PHE A 53 19.74 2.04 6.84
C PHE A 53 20.26 0.64 7.12
N ILE A 54 19.50 -0.22 7.81
CA ILE A 54 19.90 -1.61 8.08
C ILE A 54 20.16 -2.35 6.76
N GLY A 55 19.27 -2.23 5.78
CA GLY A 55 19.45 -2.85 4.47
C GLY A 55 20.70 -2.34 3.72
N PHE A 56 21.00 -1.04 3.82
CA PHE A 56 22.19 -0.44 3.22
C PHE A 56 23.49 -0.98 3.83
N PHE A 57 23.58 -1.04 5.17
CA PHE A 57 24.76 -1.55 5.85
C PHE A 57 24.98 -3.04 5.61
N VAL A 58 23.91 -3.85 5.61
CA VAL A 58 24.00 -5.28 5.27
C VAL A 58 24.56 -5.47 3.87
N LYS A 59 24.06 -4.71 2.88
CA LYS A 59 24.58 -4.78 1.51
C LYS A 59 26.02 -4.31 1.41
N LEU A 60 26.38 -3.23 2.10
CA LEU A 60 27.75 -2.69 2.09
C LEU A 60 28.76 -3.68 2.65
N VAL A 61 28.43 -4.43 3.71
CA VAL A 61 29.33 -5.43 4.31
C VAL A 61 29.43 -6.67 3.43
N HIS A 62 28.34 -7.08 2.77
CA HIS A 62 28.35 -8.28 1.94
C HIS A 62 29.11 -8.10 0.61
N ILE A 63 29.19 -6.90 0.03
CA ILE A 63 29.94 -6.64 -1.22
C ILE A 63 31.44 -6.98 -1.10
N PRO A 64 32.21 -6.46 -0.12
CA PRO A 64 33.63 -6.80 0.02
C PRO A 64 33.83 -8.25 0.44
N ILE A 65 32.94 -8.80 1.28
CA ILE A 65 32.99 -10.21 1.69
C ILE A 65 32.83 -11.12 0.47
N ASN A 66 31.86 -10.86 -0.40
CA ASN A 66 31.66 -11.64 -1.62
C ASN A 66 32.82 -11.47 -2.60
N ASN A 67 33.41 -10.27 -2.70
CA ASN A 67 34.57 -10.03 -3.56
C ASN A 67 35.83 -10.77 -3.07
N ILE A 68 36.03 -10.92 -1.75
CA ILE A 68 37.16 -11.67 -1.17
C ILE A 68 36.93 -13.19 -1.26
N LEU A 69 35.69 -13.67 -1.09
CA LEU A 69 35.37 -15.10 -1.13
C LEU A 69 35.27 -15.69 -2.54
N VAL A 70 34.78 -14.91 -3.52
CA VAL A 70 34.58 -15.40 -4.90
C VAL A 70 35.75 -15.04 -5.82
N GLY A 71 36.58 -14.06 -5.44
CA GLY A 71 37.67 -13.51 -6.23
C GLY A 71 39.00 -14.25 -6.09
N ASN A 72 38.95 -15.55 -5.77
CA ASN A 72 40.11 -16.44 -5.69
C ASN A 72 39.86 -17.70 -6.52
#